data_AF-A0A3D5WMT5-F1
#
_entry.id   AF-A0A3D5WMT5-F1
#
_cell.length_a   1.000
_cell.length_b   1.000
_cell.length_c   1.000
_cell.angle_alpha   90.00
_cell.angle_beta   90.00
_cell.angle_gamma   90.00
#
_symmetry.space_group_name_H-M   'P 1'
#
loop_
_entity.id
_entity.type
_entity.pdbx_description
1 polymer ?
#
loop_
_entity_poly.entity_id
_entity_poly.type
_entity_poly.pdbx_seq_one_letter_code
_entity_poly.pdbx_strand_id
1 'polypeptide(L)'
;WQSQSTTAENSPTGQRYIHHKERGSKVLLFVREFKSDRMTSGAEAYTYLGMANYVKHEGSRPMNITWQLDRPIPAKFLKKTNKLVVG
;
A
#
# COMPACT_ATOMS: atom_id res chain seq x y z
N TRP A 1 -3.76 3.20 -2.52
CA TRP A 1 -2.41 3.01 -3.12
C TRP A 1 -2.56 3.12 -4.63
N GLN A 2 -1.63 3.78 -5.32
CA GLN A 2 -1.67 3.90 -6.77
C GLN A 2 -0.57 3.03 -7.41
N SER A 3 -0.91 2.31 -8.46
CA SER A 3 0.05 1.51 -9.23
C SER A 3 1.02 2.38 -10.03
N GLN A 4 2.03 1.74 -10.64
CA GLN A 4 2.82 2.41 -11.68
C GLN A 4 1.89 2.86 -12.83
N SER A 5 2.23 3.98 -13.47
CA SER A 5 1.40 4.69 -14.45
C SER A 5 0.89 3.82 -15.60
N THR A 6 1.67 2.81 -16.00
CA THR A 6 1.34 1.93 -17.13
C THR A 6 0.62 0.64 -16.73
N THR A 7 0.47 0.35 -15.43
CA THR A 7 -0.14 -0.89 -14.95
C THR A 7 -1.65 -0.83 -15.12
N ALA A 8 -2.17 -1.43 -16.19
CA ALA A 8 -3.60 -1.59 -16.48
C ALA A 8 -4.27 -2.64 -15.58
N GLU A 9 -5.57 -2.49 -15.31
CA GLU A 9 -6.34 -3.50 -14.56
C GLU A 9 -6.33 -4.88 -15.20
N ASN A 10 -6.34 -4.94 -16.53
CA ASN A 10 -6.32 -6.17 -17.32
C ASN A 10 -4.89 -6.66 -17.64
N SER A 11 -3.85 -5.93 -17.20
CA SER A 11 -2.47 -6.39 -17.36
C SER A 11 -2.16 -7.56 -16.41
N PRO A 12 -1.13 -8.38 -16.70
CA PRO A 12 -0.71 -9.46 -15.78
C PRO A 12 -0.44 -8.95 -14.35
N THR A 13 0.13 -7.75 -14.23
CA THR A 13 0.41 -7.11 -12.94
C THR A 13 -0.87 -6.65 -12.24
N GLY A 14 -1.80 -6.01 -12.95
CA GLY A 14 -3.08 -5.59 -12.39
C GLY A 14 -3.92 -6.78 -11.90
N GLN A 15 -4.00 -7.81 -12.73
CA GLN A 15 -4.66 -9.08 -12.41
C GLN A 15 -4.02 -9.79 -11.21
N ARG A 16 -2.70 -9.66 -11.03
CA ARG A 16 -2.02 -10.17 -9.84
C ARG A 16 -2.44 -9.45 -8.56
N TYR A 17 -2.72 -8.15 -8.61
CA TYR A 17 -3.24 -7.41 -7.45
C TYR A 17 -4.70 -7.78 -7.15
N ILE A 18 -5.55 -7.84 -8.18
CA ILE A 18 -6.98 -8.13 -8.03
C ILE A 18 -7.19 -9.54 -7.49
N HIS A 19 -6.51 -10.53 -8.08
CA HIS A 19 -6.69 -11.95 -7.77
C HIS A 19 -5.62 -12.51 -6.82
N HIS A 20 -4.97 -11.66 -6.01
CA HIS A 20 -3.81 -12.10 -5.20
C HIS A 20 -4.16 -13.28 -4.29
N LYS A 21 -5.36 -13.26 -3.69
CA LYS A 21 -5.81 -14.24 -2.70
C LYS A 21 -6.08 -15.58 -3.36
N GLU A 22 -6.78 -15.56 -4.48
CA GLU A 22 -7.07 -16.74 -5.31
C GLU A 22 -5.78 -17.39 -5.83
N ARG A 23 -4.77 -16.57 -6.13
CA ARG A 23 -3.45 -17.00 -6.61
C ARG A 23 -2.45 -17.30 -5.48
N GLY A 24 -2.87 -17.26 -4.22
CA GLY A 24 -2.02 -17.53 -3.05
C GLY A 24 -0.91 -16.51 -2.77
N SER A 25 -0.89 -15.39 -3.48
CA SER A 25 0.07 -14.30 -3.25
C SER A 25 -0.33 -13.49 -2.02
N LYS A 26 0.66 -13.01 -1.26
CA LYS A 26 0.44 -12.17 -0.07
C LYS A 26 0.85 -10.74 -0.33
N VAL A 27 0.01 -9.79 0.05
CA VAL A 27 0.33 -8.36 -0.02
C VAL A 27 0.74 -7.88 1.37
N LEU A 28 1.92 -7.29 1.47
CA LEU A 28 2.51 -6.76 2.70
C LEU A 28 2.58 -5.25 2.63
N LEU A 29 1.98 -4.55 3.59
CA LEU A 29 1.94 -3.09 3.59
C LEU A 29 3.08 -2.51 4.44
N PHE A 30 3.86 -1.64 3.82
CA PHE A 30 4.94 -0.88 4.45
C PHE A 30 4.70 0.62 4.28
N VAL A 31 4.91 1.39 5.34
CA VAL A 31 4.73 2.85 5.35
C VAL A 31 5.96 3.54 5.92
N ARG A 32 6.19 4.78 5.50
CA ARG A 32 7.14 5.71 6.11
C ARG A 32 6.53 7.11 6.05
N GLU A 33 6.83 7.95 7.03
CA GLU A 33 6.24 9.29 7.10
C GLU A 33 6.99 10.27 6.20
N PHE A 34 8.31 10.14 6.15
CA PHE A 34 9.21 11.00 5.39
C PHE A 34 10.01 10.20 4.37
N LYS A 35 10.41 10.88 3.29
CA LYS A 35 11.31 10.28 2.29
C LYS A 35 12.73 10.18 2.82
N SER A 36 13.14 11.15 3.64
CA SER A 36 14.46 11.24 4.24
C SER A 36 14.36 11.43 5.75
N ASP A 37 15.31 10.81 6.45
CA ASP A 37 15.58 10.99 7.87
C ASP A 37 16.27 12.34 8.11
N ARG A 38 15.78 13.09 9.11
CA ARG A 38 16.23 14.47 9.35
C ARG A 38 17.60 14.55 10.03
N MET A 39 18.07 13.49 10.69
CA MET A 39 19.38 13.47 11.35
C MET A 39 20.49 13.01 10.41
N THR A 40 20.22 11.98 9.61
CA THR A 40 21.24 11.31 8.79
C THR A 40 21.22 11.77 7.34
N SER A 41 20.19 12.52 6.91
CA SER A 41 19.89 12.80 5.49
C SER A 41 19.67 11.54 4.63
N GLY A 42 19.65 10.36 5.23
CA GLY A 42 19.42 9.07 4.58
C GLY A 42 17.93 8.78 4.38
N ALA A 43 17.58 7.67 3.73
CA ALA A 43 16.17 7.28 3.58
C ALA A 43 15.59 6.83 4.94
N GLU A 44 14.40 7.31 5.30
CA GLU A 44 13.71 6.83 6.50
C GLU A 44 13.35 5.34 6.33
N ALA A 45 13.51 4.57 7.41
CA ALA A 45 13.14 3.16 7.46
C ALA A 45 11.62 2.97 7.29
N TYR A 46 11.25 1.90 6.59
CA TYR A 46 9.85 1.50 6.46
C TYR A 46 9.36 0.77 7.71
N THR A 47 8.12 1.06 8.10
CA THR A 47 7.37 0.33 9.12
C THR A 47 6.43 -0.67 8.46
N TYR A 48 6.52 -1.94 8.83
CA TYR A 48 5.56 -2.97 8.44
C TYR A 48 4.25 -2.81 9.21
N LEU A 49 3.13 -2.70 8.49
CA LEU A 49 1.79 -2.58 9.10
C LEU A 49 1.02 -3.89 9.15
N GLY A 50 1.34 -4.86 8.30
CA GLY A 50 0.62 -6.12 8.23
C GLY A 50 0.35 -6.60 6.81
N MET A 51 -0.32 -7.74 6.72
CA MET A 51 -0.90 -8.24 5.48
C MET A 51 -2.14 -7.44 5.11
N ALA A 52 -2.39 -7.31 3.80
CA ALA A 52 -3.53 -6.59 3.27
C ALA A 52 -4.26 -7.38 2.19
N ASN A 53 -5.58 -7.20 2.11
CA ASN A 53 -6.45 -7.76 1.09
C ASN A 53 -6.94 -6.70 0.12
N TYR A 54 -7.10 -7.10 -1.14
CA TYR A 54 -7.66 -6.23 -2.18
C TYR A 54 -9.15 -6.02 -1.87
N VAL A 55 -9.63 -4.79 -1.99
CA VAL A 55 -11.05 -4.44 -1.81
C VAL A 55 -11.66 -4.03 -3.15
N LYS A 56 -11.13 -2.95 -3.71
CA LYS A 56 -11.56 -2.39 -4.99
C LYS A 56 -10.44 -1.59 -5.62
N HIS A 57 -10.61 -1.21 -6.89
CA HIS A 57 -9.81 -0.19 -7.52
C HIS A 57 -10.65 0.74 -8.38
N GLU A 58 -10.09 1.90 -8.70
CA GLU A 58 -10.62 2.86 -9.65
C GLU A 58 -9.52 3.27 -10.63
N GLY A 59 -9.88 3.47 -11.90
CA GLY A 59 -8.92 3.75 -12.95
C GLY A 59 -8.11 2.52 -13.37
N SER A 60 -7.47 2.62 -14.53
CA SER A 60 -6.73 1.52 -15.13
C SER A 60 -5.25 1.85 -15.31
N ARG A 61 -4.87 3.03 -15.81
CA ARG A 61 -3.46 3.43 -16.01
C ARG A 61 -3.19 4.81 -15.38
N PRO A 62 -2.88 4.89 -14.07
CA PRO A 62 -2.71 3.79 -13.11
C PRO A 62 -4.01 3.32 -12.45
N MET A 63 -3.94 2.19 -11.75
CA MET A 63 -4.97 1.71 -10.83
C MET A 63 -4.84 2.38 -9.46
N ASN A 64 -5.93 2.94 -8.94
CA ASN A 64 -6.05 3.40 -7.55
C ASN A 64 -6.69 2.31 -6.70
N ILE A 65 -5.89 1.51 -6.01
CA ILE A 65 -6.34 0.35 -5.23
C ILE A 65 -6.60 0.71 -3.78
N THR A 66 -7.77 0.31 -3.28
CA THR A 66 -8.11 0.26 -1.86
C THR A 66 -7.70 -1.08 -1.27
N TRP A 67 -6.85 -1.05 -0.26
CA TRP A 67 -6.37 -2.22 0.48
C TRP A 67 -6.95 -2.24 1.89
N GLN A 68 -7.41 -3.40 2.34
CA GLN A 68 -7.87 -3.63 3.70
C GLN A 68 -6.78 -4.36 4.49
N LEU A 69 -6.32 -3.80 5.59
CA LEU A 69 -5.40 -4.53 6.49
C LEU A 69 -6.15 -5.66 7.21
N ASP A 70 -5.47 -6.79 7.38
CA ASP A 70 -5.99 -7.95 8.13
C ASP A 70 -6.19 -7.65 9.61
N ARG A 71 -5.34 -6.78 10.17
CA ARG A 71 -5.43 -6.30 11.55
C ARG A 71 -5.45 -4.77 11.55
N PRO A 72 -6.21 -4.14 12.46
CA PRO A 72 -6.22 -2.70 12.57
C PRO A 72 -4.81 -2.18 12.88
N ILE A 73 -4.52 -0.96 12.43
CA ILE A 73 -3.23 -0.30 12.68
C ILE A 73 -3.04 -0.18 14.20
N PRO A 74 -1.95 -0.72 14.77
CA PRO A 74 -1.66 -0.56 16.19
C PRO A 74 -1.57 0.92 16.57
N ALA A 75 -2.12 1.30 17.73
CA ALA A 75 -2.22 2.70 18.16
C ALA A 75 -0.88 3.47 18.17
N LYS A 76 0.23 2.78 18.43
CA LYS A 76 1.59 3.34 18.37
C LYS A 76 1.98 3.88 16.98
N PHE A 77 1.33 3.39 15.92
CA PHE A 77 1.54 3.82 14.54
C PHE A 77 0.49 4.81 14.06
N LEU A 78 -0.67 4.95 14.72
CA LEU A 78 -1.71 5.90 14.31
C LEU A 78 -1.21 7.34 14.26
N LYS A 79 -0.35 7.75 15.23
CA LYS A 79 0.30 9.07 15.19
C LYS A 79 1.22 9.26 13.99
N LYS A 80 1.85 8.17 13.50
CA LYS A 80 2.72 8.17 12.30
C LYS A 80 1.92 8.06 10.99
N THR A 81 0.69 7.53 11.01
CA THR A 81 -0.10 7.22 9.81
C THR A 81 -1.27 8.16 9.54
N ASN A 82 -1.54 9.14 10.41
CA ASN A 82 -2.69 10.05 10.29
C ASN A 82 -2.68 10.95 9.03
N LYS A 83 -1.58 11.01 8.28
CA LYS A 83 -1.53 11.70 6.98
C LYS A 83 -2.08 10.88 5.80
N LEU A 84 -2.54 9.64 6.02
CA LEU A 84 -3.10 8.79 4.96
C LEU A 84 -4.64 8.82 4.86
N VAL A 85 -5.34 9.49 5.80
CA VAL A 85 -6.81 9.52 5.87
C VAL A 85 -7.40 10.80 5.25
N VAL A 86 -6.57 11.79 4.90
CA VAL A 86 -7.02 13.03 4.25
C VAL A 86 -6.33 13.13 2.90
N GLY A 87 -7.08 12.82 1.85
CA GLY A 87 -6.69 12.90 0.45
C GLY A 87 -7.84 12.43 -0.43
#